data_AF-A0A526PWN3-F1
#
_entry.id   AF-A0A526PWN3-F1
#
_cell.length_a   1.000
_cell.length_b   1.000
_cell.length_c   1.000
_cell.angle_alpha   90.00
_cell.angle_beta   90.00
_cell.angle_gamma   90.00
#
_symmetry.space_group_name_H-M   'P 1'
#
loop_
_entity.id
_entity.type
_entity.pdbx_description
1 polymer ?
#
loop_
_entity_poly.entity_id
_entity_poly.type
_entity_poly.pdbx_seq_one_letter_code
_entity_poly.pdbx_strand_id
1 'polypeptide(L)'
;SNNALVAYTPSRGIISVRGNWPLVPTMDVVVPHTRSVADMLELLDVIVADDAETRGDLWRMQPWVPIPKAAALRPASYAGLALAGALEGKRLGVPRMYVGRDADAARPIETRASVLDLWR
;
A
#
# COMPACT_ATOMS: atom_id res chain seq x y z
N SER A 1 11.94 -3.17 0.52
CA SER A 1 12.33 -4.17 1.54
C SER A 1 13.81 -4.11 1.88
N ASN A 2 14.72 -4.10 0.89
CA ASN A 2 16.18 -4.22 1.11
C ASN A 2 16.81 -3.18 2.07
N ASN A 3 16.21 -1.99 2.18
CA ASN A 3 16.65 -0.95 3.12
C ASN A 3 15.84 -0.91 4.43
N ALA A 4 15.02 -1.94 4.70
CA ALA A 4 14.20 -2.07 5.90
C ALA A 4 13.31 -0.85 6.23
N LEU A 5 12.80 -0.16 5.19
CA LEU A 5 11.88 0.97 5.33
C LEU A 5 10.42 0.51 5.32
N VAL A 6 9.57 1.33 5.94
CA VAL A 6 8.12 1.27 5.79
C VAL A 6 7.74 1.99 4.49
N ALA A 7 6.88 1.37 3.70
CA ALA A 7 6.33 1.93 2.48
C ALA A 7 4.82 1.68 2.45
N TYR A 8 4.05 2.64 1.94
CA TYR A 8 2.61 2.51 1.79
C TYR A 8 2.22 2.71 0.33
N THR A 9 1.72 1.65 -0.29
CA THR A 9 1.18 1.68 -1.67
C THR A 9 -0.35 1.75 -1.57
N PRO A 10 -0.96 2.93 -1.78
CA PRO A 10 -2.39 3.12 -1.50
C PRO A 10 -3.30 2.47 -2.54
N SER A 11 -4.58 2.33 -2.17
CA SER A 11 -5.66 2.14 -3.14
C SER A 11 -5.72 3.28 -4.17
N ARG A 12 -6.28 3.00 -5.35
CA ARG A 12 -6.46 3.98 -6.43
C ARG A 12 -7.17 5.24 -5.94
N GLY A 13 -6.64 6.42 -6.28
CA GLY A 13 -7.26 7.72 -5.99
C GLY A 13 -7.10 8.25 -4.57
N ILE A 14 -6.44 7.52 -3.65
CA ILE A 14 -6.20 8.00 -2.27
C ILE A 14 -5.16 9.13 -2.24
N ILE A 15 -4.08 9.02 -3.01
CA ILE A 15 -3.07 10.08 -3.16
C ILE A 15 -3.01 10.44 -4.64
N SER A 16 -3.25 11.72 -4.95
CA SER A 16 -3.16 12.24 -6.32
C SER A 16 -1.77 11.99 -6.91
N VAL A 17 -1.72 11.51 -8.15
CA VAL A 17 -0.46 11.39 -8.91
C VAL A 17 -0.20 12.60 -9.81
N ARG A 18 -1.01 13.67 -9.69
CA ARG A 18 -0.87 14.87 -10.52
C ARG A 18 0.50 15.52 -10.30
N GLY A 19 1.25 15.70 -11.39
CA GLY A 19 2.59 16.27 -11.36
C GLY A 19 3.72 15.24 -11.21
N ASN A 20 3.40 13.97 -10.94
CA ASN A 20 4.36 12.88 -11.07
C ASN A 20 4.58 12.56 -12.55
N TRP A 21 5.81 12.19 -12.91
CA TRP A 21 6.12 11.65 -14.22
C TRP A 21 5.49 10.25 -14.35
N PRO A 22 4.60 10.02 -15.33
CA PRO A 22 3.94 8.72 -15.48
C PRO A 22 4.88 7.68 -16.07
N LEU A 23 4.64 6.41 -15.71
CA LEU A 23 5.25 5.25 -16.36
C LEU A 23 4.16 4.36 -16.97
N VAL A 24 3.24 3.87 -16.14
CA VAL A 24 2.05 3.12 -16.58
C VAL A 24 0.83 3.73 -15.87
N PRO A 25 0.09 4.67 -16.49
CA PRO A 25 -0.96 5.44 -15.82
C PRO A 25 -2.08 4.61 -15.16
N THR A 26 -2.27 3.36 -15.58
CA THR A 26 -3.23 2.42 -14.96
C THR A 26 -2.73 1.79 -13.66
N MET A 27 -1.42 1.87 -13.39
CA MET A 27 -0.73 1.24 -12.26
C MET A 27 -0.05 2.25 -11.32
N ASP A 28 0.26 3.44 -11.81
CA ASP A 28 1.04 4.44 -11.07
C ASP A 28 0.30 4.94 -9.81
N VAL A 29 1.03 4.98 -8.69
CA VAL A 29 0.60 5.55 -7.40
C VAL A 29 1.78 6.22 -6.70
N VAL A 30 1.52 7.20 -5.82
CA VAL A 30 2.53 7.77 -4.92
C VAL A 30 2.83 6.79 -3.78
N VAL A 31 4.10 6.59 -3.45
CA VAL A 31 4.55 5.70 -2.36
C VAL A 31 5.43 6.46 -1.36
N PRO A 32 4.89 6.96 -0.24
CA PRO A 32 5.70 7.50 0.84
C PRO A 32 6.59 6.42 1.46
N HIS A 33 7.75 6.84 1.97
CA HIS A 33 8.71 5.98 2.66
C HIS A 33 9.13 6.61 3.98
N THR A 34 9.15 5.83 5.05
CA THR A 34 9.58 6.25 6.39
C THR A 34 10.37 5.14 7.11
N ARG A 35 10.97 5.46 8.26
CA ARG A 35 11.68 4.46 9.09
C ARG A 35 10.75 3.69 10.04
N SER A 36 9.55 4.22 10.32
CA SER A 36 8.60 3.62 11.24
C SER A 36 7.15 3.77 10.74
N VAL A 37 6.26 2.90 11.23
CA VAL A 37 4.81 3.00 10.95
C VAL A 37 4.25 4.29 11.57
N ALA A 38 4.72 4.71 12.74
CA ALA A 38 4.27 5.96 13.36
C ALA A 38 4.58 7.18 12.46
N ASP A 39 5.82 7.29 11.97
CA ASP A 39 6.19 8.35 11.02
C ASP A 39 5.36 8.30 9.73
N MET A 40 5.00 7.09 9.28
CA MET A 40 4.15 6.92 8.10
C MET A 40 2.76 7.52 8.36
N LEU A 41 2.17 7.24 9.52
CA LEU A 41 0.83 7.73 9.87
C LEU A 41 0.80 9.26 10.00
N GLU A 42 1.83 9.87 10.59
CA GLU A 42 2.01 11.33 10.64
C GLU A 42 2.08 11.93 9.23
N LEU A 43 2.88 11.33 8.34
CA LEU A 43 3.01 11.80 6.96
C LEU A 43 1.69 11.67 6.19
N LEU A 44 0.97 10.56 6.35
CA LEU A 44 -0.32 10.34 5.70
C LEU A 44 -1.37 11.36 6.14
N ASP A 45 -1.31 11.85 7.38
CA ASP A 45 -2.22 12.88 7.84
C ASP A 45 -2.13 14.18 7.03
N VAL A 46 -0.93 14.47 6.52
CA VAL A 46 -0.65 15.66 5.70
C VAL A 46 -0.94 15.43 4.22
N ILE A 47 -0.49 14.31 3.65
CA ILE A 47 -0.46 14.15 2.18
C ILE A 47 -1.75 13.56 1.57
N VAL A 48 -2.61 12.90 2.37
CA VAL A 48 -3.86 12.30 1.87
C VAL A 48 -4.98 13.33 1.87
N ALA A 49 -5.14 14.10 0.81
CA ALA A 49 -6.22 15.08 0.71
C ALA A 49 -6.90 15.02 -0.66
N ASP A 50 -8.11 15.59 -0.73
CA ASP A 50 -8.79 15.76 -2.01
C ASP A 50 -8.00 16.77 -2.86
N ASP A 51 -7.65 16.35 -4.07
CA ASP A 51 -7.09 17.23 -5.10
C ASP A 51 -8.19 17.58 -6.10
N ALA A 52 -8.58 18.86 -6.14
CA ALA A 52 -9.66 19.32 -7.00
C ALA A 52 -9.33 19.18 -8.50
N GLU A 53 -8.05 19.18 -8.87
CA GLU A 53 -7.62 19.00 -10.26
C GLU A 53 -7.28 17.53 -10.51
N THR A 54 -7.91 16.93 -11.52
CA THR A 54 -7.75 15.52 -11.85
C THR A 54 -6.75 15.28 -12.99
N ARG A 55 -6.35 16.33 -13.72
CA ARG A 55 -5.46 16.22 -14.88
C ARG A 55 -4.22 15.38 -14.59
N GLY A 56 -4.00 14.37 -15.43
CA GLY A 56 -2.84 13.47 -15.34
C GLY A 56 -3.03 12.29 -14.38
N ASP A 57 -4.14 12.24 -13.64
CA ASP A 57 -4.50 11.13 -12.77
C ASP A 57 -5.64 10.32 -13.41
N LEU A 58 -5.27 9.25 -14.12
CA LEU A 58 -6.22 8.46 -14.91
C LEU A 58 -7.42 7.98 -14.08
N TRP A 59 -7.17 7.46 -12.87
CA TRP A 59 -8.23 6.86 -12.05
C TRP A 59 -9.21 7.89 -11.50
N ARG A 60 -8.74 9.12 -11.23
CA ARG A 60 -9.62 10.23 -10.81
C ARG A 60 -10.34 10.93 -11.97
N MET A 61 -9.79 10.86 -13.18
CA MET A 61 -10.41 11.44 -14.39
C MET A 61 -11.49 10.56 -15.03
N GLN A 62 -11.29 9.24 -15.00
CA GLN A 62 -12.12 8.31 -15.78
C GLN A 62 -13.57 8.25 -15.24
N PRO A 63 -14.59 8.15 -16.11
CA PRO A 63 -16.00 8.19 -15.71
C PRO A 63 -16.66 6.81 -15.51
N TRP A 64 -15.94 5.70 -15.76
CA TRP A 64 -16.56 4.37 -15.89
C TRP A 64 -16.57 3.56 -14.59
N VAL A 65 -15.55 3.72 -13.76
CA VAL A 65 -15.39 3.03 -12.48
C VAL A 65 -15.55 4.06 -11.36
N PRO A 66 -16.51 3.91 -10.44
CA PRO A 66 -16.64 4.82 -9.31
C PRO A 66 -15.39 4.75 -8.41
N ILE A 67 -14.70 5.88 -8.24
CA ILE A 67 -13.58 6.02 -7.29
C ILE A 67 -14.01 7.03 -6.22
N PRO A 68 -14.13 6.63 -4.94
CA PRO A 68 -14.45 7.56 -3.87
C PRO A 68 -13.37 8.62 -3.69
N LYS A 69 -13.75 9.80 -3.20
CA LYS A 69 -12.80 10.84 -2.79
C LYS A 69 -11.93 10.38 -1.62
N ALA A 70 -10.69 10.88 -1.55
CA ALA A 70 -9.76 10.54 -0.48
C ALA A 70 -10.34 10.89 0.89
N ALA A 71 -10.98 12.06 1.01
CA ALA A 71 -11.64 12.52 2.24
C ALA A 71 -12.77 11.59 2.73
N ALA A 72 -13.39 10.82 1.84
CA ALA A 72 -14.45 9.88 2.20
C ALA A 72 -13.90 8.54 2.73
N LEU A 73 -12.61 8.24 2.52
CA LEU A 73 -11.98 6.97 2.86
C LEU A 73 -10.96 7.09 4.00
N ARG A 74 -10.29 8.25 4.11
CA ARG A 74 -9.30 8.45 5.18
C ARG A 74 -9.98 8.56 6.55
N PRO A 75 -9.32 8.09 7.64
CA PRO A 75 -9.76 8.41 8.99
C PRO A 75 -9.64 9.92 9.26
N ALA A 76 -10.27 10.36 10.35
CA ALA A 76 -10.12 11.74 10.84
C ALA A 76 -8.65 12.07 11.14
N SER A 77 -7.89 11.11 11.67
CA SER A 77 -6.44 11.15 11.78
C SER A 77 -5.87 9.75 11.63
N TYR A 78 -4.84 9.60 10.79
CA TYR A 78 -4.03 8.40 10.64
C TYR A 78 -3.18 8.17 11.89
N ALA A 79 -2.59 9.22 12.47
CA ALA A 79 -1.81 9.13 13.70
C ALA A 79 -2.67 8.67 14.91
N GLY A 80 -3.99 8.91 14.86
CA GLY A 80 -4.95 8.43 15.85
C GLY A 80 -5.32 6.93 15.76
N LEU A 81 -4.79 6.17 14.79
CA LEU A 81 -5.08 4.74 14.67
C LEU A 81 -4.41 3.94 15.79
N ALA A 82 -5.19 3.12 16.51
CA ALA A 82 -4.68 2.25 17.56
C ALA A 82 -3.85 1.10 16.97
N LEU A 83 -2.54 1.07 17.28
CA LEU A 83 -1.63 0.02 16.81
C LEU A 83 -1.47 -1.13 17.81
N ALA A 84 -1.47 -0.83 19.11
CA ALA A 84 -1.35 -1.85 20.15
C ALA A 84 -2.54 -2.81 20.10
N GLY A 85 -2.26 -4.12 20.02
CA GLY A 85 -3.29 -5.16 19.96
C GLY A 85 -4.08 -5.21 18.65
N ALA A 86 -3.75 -4.42 17.62
CA ALA A 86 -4.54 -4.35 16.38
C ALA A 86 -4.70 -5.71 15.66
N LEU A 87 -3.75 -6.63 15.87
CA LEU A 87 -3.75 -7.98 15.30
C LEU A 87 -4.54 -9.01 16.13
N GLU A 88 -5.00 -8.65 17.34
CA GLU A 88 -5.76 -9.58 18.18
C GLU A 88 -7.06 -10.01 17.47
N GLY A 89 -7.29 -11.32 17.48
CA GLY A 89 -8.41 -11.96 16.79
C GLY A 89 -8.37 -11.93 15.26
N LYS A 90 -7.32 -11.38 14.63
CA LYS A 90 -7.20 -11.33 13.16
C LYS A 90 -6.68 -12.64 12.60
N ARG A 91 -7.13 -12.98 11.39
CA ARG A 91 -6.65 -14.14 10.61
C ARG A 91 -5.86 -13.61 9.42
N LEU A 92 -4.56 -13.91 9.38
CA LEU A 92 -3.68 -13.52 8.28
C LEU A 92 -3.43 -14.73 7.38
N GLY A 93 -3.76 -14.60 6.09
CA GLY A 93 -3.45 -15.60 5.09
C GLY A 93 -2.06 -15.38 4.50
N VAL A 94 -1.22 -16.40 4.49
CA VAL A 94 0.11 -16.36 3.85
C VAL A 94 0.10 -17.26 2.62
N PRO A 95 0.26 -16.71 1.41
CA PRO A 95 0.28 -17.52 0.19
C PRO A 95 1.46 -18.50 0.17
N ARG A 96 1.17 -19.78 -0.12
CA ARG A 96 2.17 -20.87 -0.13
C ARG A 96 3.39 -20.60 -1.02
N MET A 97 3.17 -19.89 -2.12
CA MET A 97 4.21 -19.56 -3.10
C MET A 97 5.35 -18.70 -2.54
N TYR A 98 5.12 -17.95 -1.45
CA TYR A 98 6.14 -17.10 -0.82
C TYR A 98 6.87 -17.78 0.36
N VAL A 99 6.50 -19.01 0.70
CA VAL A 99 7.04 -19.74 1.85
C VAL A 99 7.55 -21.13 1.47
N GLY A 100 7.80 -21.36 0.18
CA GLY A 100 8.34 -22.62 -0.34
C GLY A 100 7.40 -23.83 -0.20
N ARG A 101 6.08 -23.58 -0.11
CA ARG A 101 5.06 -24.64 0.06
C ARG A 101 4.17 -24.82 -1.18
N ASP A 102 4.53 -24.18 -2.29
CA ASP A 102 3.85 -24.32 -3.58
C ASP A 102 4.73 -25.16 -4.51
N ALA A 103 4.44 -26.46 -4.57
CA ALA A 103 5.20 -27.42 -5.38
C ALA A 103 4.82 -27.37 -6.87
N ASP A 104 3.67 -26.79 -7.20
CA ASP A 104 3.11 -26.76 -8.55
C ASP A 104 3.44 -25.45 -9.28
N ALA A 105 4.17 -24.53 -8.63
CA ALA A 105 4.56 -23.26 -9.20
C ALA A 105 5.48 -23.45 -10.42
N ALA A 106 4.98 -23.11 -11.62
CA ALA A 106 5.76 -23.19 -12.86
C ALA A 106 7.04 -22.33 -12.84
N ARG A 107 7.05 -21.26 -12.03
CA ARG A 107 8.22 -20.41 -11.76
C ARG A 107 8.32 -20.18 -10.26
N PRO A 108 9.03 -21.04 -9.52
CA PRO A 108 9.17 -20.91 -8.08
C PRO A 108 9.82 -19.57 -7.71
N ILE A 109 9.37 -18.98 -6.61
CA ILE A 109 9.95 -17.75 -6.09
C ILE A 109 11.15 -18.11 -5.22
N GLU A 110 12.32 -17.58 -5.59
CA GLU A 110 13.51 -17.70 -4.76
C GLU A 110 13.26 -17.02 -3.42
N THR A 111 13.22 -17.83 -2.35
CA THR A 111 12.89 -17.39 -1.01
C THR A 111 14.09 -17.63 -0.11
N ARG A 112 14.49 -16.60 0.66
CA ARG A 112 15.64 -16.67 1.56
C ARG A 112 15.45 -17.82 2.57
N ALA A 113 16.50 -18.62 2.78
CA ALA A 113 16.47 -19.76 3.71
C ALA A 113 15.94 -19.38 5.11
N SER A 114 16.36 -18.23 5.64
CA SER A 114 15.89 -17.74 6.94
C SER A 114 14.38 -17.49 7.03
N VAL A 115 13.71 -17.25 5.90
CA VAL A 115 12.24 -17.14 5.85
C VAL A 115 11.64 -18.54 5.85
N LEU A 116 12.14 -19.46 5.02
CA LEU A 116 11.68 -20.84 4.97
C LEU A 116 11.78 -21.55 6.33
N ASP A 117 12.83 -21.25 7.09
CA ASP A 117 13.06 -21.79 8.44
C ASP A 117 11.96 -21.42 9.44
N LEU A 118 11.28 -20.26 9.26
CA LEU A 118 10.15 -19.84 10.10
C LEU A 118 8.87 -20.65 9.84
N TRP A 119 8.84 -21.45 8.78
CA TRP A 119 7.67 -22.21 8.32
C TRP A 119 7.90 -23.73 8.32
N ARG A 120 8.95 -24.20 9.01
CA ARG A 120 9.24 -25.64 9.18
C ARG A 120 8.32 -26.30 10.18
#